data_AF-A0A0V0THG9-F1
#
_entry.id   AF-A0A0V0THG9-F1
#
_cell.length_a   1.000
_cell.length_b   1.000
_cell.length_c   1.000
_cell.angle_alpha   90.00
_cell.angle_beta   90.00
_cell.angle_gamma   90.00
#
_symmetry.space_group_name_H-M   'P 1'
#
loop_
_entity.id
_entity.type
_entity.pdbx_description
1 polymer ?
#
loop_
_entity_poly.entity_id
_entity_poly.type
_entity_poly.pdbx_seq_one_letter_code
_entity_poly.pdbx_strand_id
1 'polypeptide(L)'
;LREPVEYFRQYFHLTLLNHIITESELEAFLGTLLKMGLVPKPRYAMYWSTELRCDAIADAMSRNSKAVLDRESPSYDRLFKIRPLIESIRQSCLRLEQEEYQSIDEEIIPCKGRNKLK
;
A
#
# COMPACT_ATOMS: atom_id res chain seq x y z
N LEU A 1 26.48 2.70 5.98
CA LEU A 1 25.09 3.19 6.04
C LEU A 1 24.29 2.27 5.14
N ARG A 2 23.19 1.65 5.63
CA ARG A 2 22.29 0.91 4.73
C ARG A 2 21.70 1.89 3.73
N GLU A 3 21.50 1.44 2.50
CA GLU A 3 20.77 2.23 1.51
C GLU A 3 19.31 2.38 1.98
N PRO A 4 18.63 3.53 1.79
CA PRO A 4 17.24 3.73 2.24
C PRO A 4 16.27 2.65 1.77
N VAL A 5 16.52 2.07 0.59
CA VAL A 5 15.73 0.95 0.03
C VAL A 5 15.88 -0.34 0.85
N GLU A 6 17.03 -0.58 1.47
CA GLU A 6 17.26 -1.77 2.30
C GLU A 6 16.49 -1.68 3.62
N TYR A 7 16.38 -0.48 4.20
CA TYR A 7 15.53 -0.25 5.36
C TYR A 7 14.05 -0.50 5.02
N PHE A 8 13.60 -0.02 3.86
CA PHE A 8 12.24 -0.24 3.40
C PHE A 8 11.90 -1.74 3.26
N ARG A 9 12.81 -2.52 2.67
CA ARG A 9 12.64 -3.97 2.47
C ARG A 9 12.54 -4.77 3.77
N GLN A 10 12.94 -4.21 4.91
CA GLN A 10 12.77 -4.84 6.23
C GLN A 10 11.28 -4.98 6.62
N TYR A 11 10.44 -4.03 6.20
CA TYR A 11 9.02 -4.02 6.55
C TYR A 11 8.15 -4.65 5.47
N PHE A 12 8.52 -4.45 4.21
CA PHE A 12 7.80 -4.96 3.04
C PHE A 12 8.46 -6.23 2.50
N HIS A 13 8.35 -7.34 3.23
CA HIS A 13 8.85 -8.63 2.75
C HIS A 13 8.00 -9.15 1.59
N LEU A 14 8.60 -9.09 0.40
CA LEU A 14 7.96 -9.37 -0.90
C LEU A 14 7.50 -10.83 -1.03
N THR A 15 8.20 -11.76 -0.38
CA THR A 15 7.87 -13.20 -0.37
C THR A 15 6.48 -13.49 0.19
N LEU A 16 5.96 -12.67 1.11
CA LEU A 16 4.63 -12.85 1.70
C LEU A 16 3.49 -12.41 0.76
N LEU A 17 3.81 -11.72 -0.33
CA LEU A 17 2.85 -11.16 -1.28
C LEU A 17 2.91 -11.81 -2.68
N ASN A 18 3.97 -12.59 -2.95
CA ASN A 18 4.22 -13.25 -4.24
C ASN A 18 3.06 -14.11 -4.79
N HIS A 19 2.13 -14.55 -3.94
CA HIS A 19 0.98 -15.35 -4.37
C HIS A 19 -0.20 -14.51 -4.90
N ILE A 20 -0.14 -13.18 -4.78
CA ILE A 20 -1.24 -12.25 -5.14
C ILE A 20 -0.77 -11.09 -6.03
N ILE A 21 0.48 -10.64 -5.87
CA ILE A 21 1.09 -9.54 -6.63
C ILE A 21 2.57 -9.82 -6.84
N THR A 22 3.12 -9.39 -7.97
CA THR A 22 4.56 -9.51 -8.21
C THR A 22 5.35 -8.47 -7.43
N GLU A 23 6.62 -8.75 -7.14
CA GLU A 23 7.53 -7.79 -6.47
C GLU A 23 7.61 -6.46 -7.22
N SER A 24 7.77 -6.50 -8.55
CA SER A 24 7.81 -5.30 -9.39
C SER A 24 6.52 -4.48 -9.33
N GLU A 25 5.35 -5.11 -9.31
CA GLU A 25 4.07 -4.39 -9.20
C GLU A 25 3.90 -3.73 -7.84
N LEU A 26 4.36 -4.38 -6.76
CA LEU A 26 4.31 -3.81 -5.42
C LEU A 26 5.28 -2.64 -5.28
N GLU A 27 6.53 -2.79 -5.75
CA GLU A 27 7.52 -1.72 -5.76
C GLU A 27 7.04 -0.53 -6.60
N ALA A 28 6.43 -0.77 -7.77
CA ALA A 28 5.84 0.27 -8.60
C ALA A 28 4.69 1.01 -7.89
N PHE A 29 3.81 0.27 -7.18
CA PHE A 29 2.72 0.85 -6.40
C PHE A 29 3.24 1.69 -5.23
N LEU A 30 4.18 1.17 -4.44
CA LEU A 30 4.75 1.88 -3.29
C LEU A 30 5.58 3.10 -3.74
N GLY A 31 6.38 2.96 -4.79
CA GLY A 31 7.12 4.05 -5.42
C GLY A 31 6.18 5.14 -5.96
N THR A 32 5.04 4.74 -6.54
CA THR A 32 3.99 5.66 -6.96
C THR A 32 3.43 6.46 -5.78
N LEU A 33 3.06 5.79 -4.67
CA LEU A 33 2.56 6.46 -3.47
C LEU A 33 3.57 7.45 -2.88
N LEU A 34 4.85 7.06 -2.79
CA LEU A 34 5.92 7.93 -2.33
C LEU A 34 6.07 9.16 -3.23
N LYS A 35 6.09 8.96 -4.55
CA LYS A 35 6.19 10.06 -5.53
C LYS A 35 5.00 11.00 -5.44
N MET A 36 3.79 10.49 -5.23
CA MET A 36 2.59 11.30 -5.03
C MET A 36 2.64 12.11 -3.73
N GLY A 37 3.26 11.58 -2.67
CA GLY A 37 3.51 12.33 -1.44
C GLY A 37 4.48 13.49 -1.64
N LEU A 38 5.51 13.29 -2.47
CA LEU A 38 6.51 14.31 -2.80
C LEU A 38 5.99 15.38 -3.77
N VAL A 39 5.13 15.00 -4.72
CA VAL A 39 4.59 15.89 -5.76
C VAL A 39 3.06 15.85 -5.74
N PRO A 40 2.41 16.38 -4.69
CA PRO A 40 0.97 16.26 -4.51
C PRO A 40 0.21 16.99 -5.62
N LYS A 41 -0.83 16.35 -6.16
CA LYS A 41 -1.79 16.96 -7.09
C LYS A 41 -3.19 17.03 -6.46
N PRO A 42 -3.99 18.06 -6.78
CA PRO A 42 -5.35 18.22 -6.21
C PRO A 42 -6.28 17.02 -6.45
N ARG A 43 -6.07 16.27 -7.56
CA ARG A 43 -6.87 15.09 -7.88
C ARG A 43 -5.95 13.96 -8.34
N TYR A 44 -6.19 12.75 -7.82
CA TYR A 44 -5.45 11.53 -8.17
C TYR A 44 -5.40 11.27 -9.69
N ALA A 45 -6.49 11.56 -10.42
CA ALA A 45 -6.53 11.35 -11.86
C ALA A 45 -5.52 12.22 -12.65
N MET A 46 -5.04 13.32 -12.06
CA MET A 46 -4.13 14.25 -12.75
C MET A 46 -2.75 13.62 -13.02
N TYR A 47 -2.30 12.65 -12.22
CA TYR A 47 -1.03 11.96 -12.46
C TYR A 47 -1.01 11.17 -13.79
N TRP A 48 -2.18 10.76 -14.30
CA TRP A 48 -2.34 10.09 -15.59
C TRP A 48 -3.01 10.98 -16.66
N SER A 49 -3.23 12.27 -16.37
CA SER A 49 -3.80 13.21 -17.35
C SER A 49 -2.78 13.58 -18.41
N THR A 50 -3.21 14.05 -19.58
CA THR A 50 -2.31 14.47 -20.66
C THR A 50 -1.50 15.72 -20.31
N GLU A 51 -2.12 16.71 -19.66
CA GLU A 51 -1.49 18.01 -19.38
C GLU A 51 -0.59 18.00 -18.15
N LEU A 52 -0.96 17.22 -17.13
CA LEU A 52 -0.30 17.24 -15.82
C LEU A 52 0.24 15.86 -15.44
N ARG A 53 0.49 15.01 -16.44
CA ARG A 53 1.07 13.67 -16.31
C ARG A 53 2.31 13.71 -15.44
N CYS A 54 2.52 12.68 -14.64
CA CYS A 54 3.82 12.39 -14.07
C CYS A 54 4.31 11.09 -14.69
N ASP A 55 5.26 11.16 -15.61
CA ASP A 55 5.73 10.00 -16.38
C ASP A 55 6.22 8.87 -15.47
N ALA A 56 6.97 9.21 -14.42
CA ALA A 56 7.43 8.26 -13.41
C ALA A 56 6.30 7.48 -12.71
N ILE A 57 5.08 8.03 -12.62
CA ILE A 57 3.91 7.34 -12.06
C ILE A 57 3.13 6.62 -13.16
N ALA A 58 2.87 7.33 -14.25
CA ALA A 58 1.94 6.89 -15.27
C ALA A 58 2.53 5.84 -16.23
N ASP A 59 3.86 5.76 -16.32
CA ASP A 59 4.58 4.69 -17.01
C ASP A 59 4.81 3.49 -16.08
N ALA A 60 4.96 3.71 -14.77
CA ALA A 60 5.21 2.65 -13.79
C ALA A 60 3.98 1.77 -13.54
N MET A 61 2.76 2.35 -13.54
CA MET A 61 1.54 1.57 -13.39
C MET A 61 0.34 2.19 -14.11
N SER A 62 -0.54 1.34 -14.64
CA SER A 62 -1.82 1.78 -15.21
C SER A 62 -2.84 2.09 -14.12
N ARG A 63 -3.79 2.98 -14.41
CA ARG A 63 -4.79 3.46 -13.43
C ARG A 63 -5.79 2.39 -12.97
N ASN A 64 -6.02 1.31 -13.74
CA ASN A 64 -7.14 0.39 -13.50
C ASN A 64 -6.67 -1.06 -13.32
N SER A 65 -6.67 -1.56 -12.09
CA SER A 65 -6.80 -3.00 -11.80
C SER A 65 -8.14 -3.26 -11.11
N LYS A 66 -9.12 -3.74 -11.88
CA LYS A 66 -10.44 -4.12 -11.35
C LYS A 66 -10.37 -5.52 -10.75
N ALA A 67 -9.81 -5.65 -9.55
CA ALA A 67 -10.06 -6.83 -8.73
C ALA A 67 -11.42 -6.65 -8.03
N VAL A 68 -12.42 -7.42 -8.44
CA VAL A 68 -13.75 -7.50 -7.78
C VAL A 68 -13.93 -8.96 -7.35
N LEU A 69 -14.06 -9.18 -6.04
CA LEU A 69 -14.53 -10.45 -5.50
C LEU A 69 -16.03 -10.33 -5.19
N ASP A 70 -16.69 -11.49 -5.24
CA ASP A 70 -18.08 -11.65 -4.85
C ASP A 70 -18.26 -11.33 -3.35
N ARG A 71 -19.22 -10.46 -3.05
CA ARG A 71 -19.49 -9.94 -1.70
C ARG A 71 -20.33 -10.89 -0.86
N GLU A 72 -20.93 -11.90 -1.49
CA GLU A 72 -21.85 -12.84 -0.85
C GLU A 72 -21.13 -14.04 -0.20
N SER A 73 -19.80 -14.12 -0.28
CA SER A 73 -19.05 -15.20 0.37
C SER A 73 -19.16 -15.12 1.90
N PRO A 74 -19.42 -16.24 2.61
CA PRO A 74 -19.33 -16.30 4.07
C PRO A 74 -17.94 -15.90 4.62
N SER A 75 -16.89 -16.03 3.80
CA SER A 75 -15.52 -15.60 4.11
C SER A 75 -15.20 -14.17 3.63
N TYR A 76 -16.22 -13.38 3.28
CA TYR A 76 -16.04 -12.02 2.78
C TYR A 76 -15.38 -11.13 3.83
N ASP A 77 -14.10 -10.88 3.62
CA ASP A 77 -13.34 -9.90 4.35
C ASP A 77 -13.45 -8.53 3.67
N ARG A 78 -13.94 -7.51 4.38
CA ARG A 78 -14.01 -6.13 3.84
C ARG A 78 -12.65 -5.57 3.45
N LEU A 79 -11.58 -6.07 4.05
CA LEU A 79 -10.20 -5.69 3.72
C LEU A 79 -9.52 -6.66 2.76
N PHE A 80 -10.22 -7.61 2.12
CA PHE A 80 -9.61 -8.68 1.32
C PHE A 80 -8.54 -8.19 0.33
N LYS A 81 -8.77 -7.01 -0.29
CA LYS A 81 -7.84 -6.41 -1.27
C LYS A 81 -6.48 -6.08 -0.69
N ILE A 82 -6.45 -5.71 0.59
CA ILE A 82 -5.24 -5.26 1.29
C ILE A 82 -4.85 -6.19 2.44
N ARG A 83 -5.66 -7.21 2.76
CA ARG A 83 -5.42 -8.18 3.82
C ARG A 83 -4.03 -8.83 3.72
N PRO A 84 -3.57 -9.28 2.55
CA PRO A 84 -2.22 -9.85 2.42
C PRO A 84 -1.13 -8.85 2.80
N LEU A 85 -1.31 -7.57 2.42
CA LEU A 85 -0.36 -6.50 2.72
C LEU A 85 -0.33 -6.18 4.22
N ILE A 86 -1.50 -6.04 4.85
CA ILE A 86 -1.62 -5.80 6.30
C ILE A 86 -0.96 -6.94 7.08
N GLU A 87 -1.24 -8.19 6.70
CA GLU A 87 -0.67 -9.35 7.40
C GLU A 87 0.84 -9.43 7.21
N SER A 88 1.34 -9.15 5.99
CA SER A 88 2.78 -9.10 5.72
C SER A 88 3.49 -8.06 6.61
N ILE A 89 2.96 -6.83 6.69
CA ILE A 89 3.51 -5.77 7.54
C ILE A 89 3.45 -6.19 9.02
N ARG A 90 2.32 -6.75 9.47
CA ARG A 90 2.16 -7.25 10.85
C ARG A 90 3.23 -8.28 11.21
N GLN A 91 3.46 -9.26 10.34
CA GLN A 91 4.49 -10.27 10.53
C GLN A 91 5.89 -9.64 10.59
N SER A 92 6.17 -8.64 9.76
CA SER A 92 7.45 -7.91 9.81
C SER A 92 7.63 -7.17 11.12
N CYS A 93 6.61 -6.46 11.63
CA CYS A 93 6.68 -5.78 12.91
C CYS A 93 6.87 -6.74 14.08
N LEU A 94 6.22 -7.91 14.06
CA LEU A 94 6.36 -8.93 15.11
C LEU A 94 7.75 -9.58 15.18
N ARG A 95 8.56 -9.47 14.11
CA ARG A 95 9.95 -9.95 14.09
C ARG A 95 10.93 -8.94 14.69
N LEU A 96 10.52 -7.69 14.90
CA LEU A 96 11.38 -6.67 15.49
C LEU A 96 11.51 -6.91 16.99
N GLU A 97 12.71 -6.69 17.50
CA GLU A 97 12.94 -6.73 18.95
C GLU A 97 12.14 -5.61 19.62
N GLN A 98 11.51 -5.95 20.73
CA GLN A 98 10.70 -5.02 21.50
C GLN A 98 11.58 -4.22 22.45
N GLU A 99 11.39 -2.89 22.48
CA GLU A 99 12.03 -2.01 23.44
C GLU A 99 11.32 -2.06 24.81
N GLU A 100 12.03 -1.64 25.87
CA GLU A 100 11.56 -1.67 27.28
C GLU A 100 10.28 -0.84 27.50
N TYR A 101 10.19 0.31 26.84
CA TYR A 101 9.07 1.25 27.00
C TYR A 101 8.24 1.28 25.72
N GLN A 102 6.95 1.00 25.86
CA GLN A 102 6.00 0.97 24.74
C GLN A 102 4.78 1.83 25.04
N SER A 103 4.25 2.45 24.00
CA SER A 103 2.99 3.19 24.04
C SER A 103 2.00 2.55 23.07
N ILE A 104 0.75 2.43 23.50
CA ILE A 104 -0.36 1.98 22.67
C ILE A 104 -1.31 3.16 22.52
N ASP A 105 -1.61 3.51 21.28
CA ASP A 105 -2.55 4.57 20.95
C ASP A 105 -3.31 4.22 19.67
N GLU A 106 -4.40 4.92 19.41
CA GLU A 106 -5.24 4.78 18.23
C GLU A 106 -4.90 5.85 17.19
N GLU A 107 -4.62 5.44 15.96
CA GLU A 107 -4.41 6.35 14.82
C GLU A 107 -5.66 6.34 13.92
N ILE A 108 -6.28 7.50 13.73
CA ILE A 108 -7.45 7.63 12.85
C ILE A 108 -7.02 8.05 11.45
N ILE A 109 -7.23 7.17 10.45
CA ILE A 109 -7.02 7.51 9.04
C ILE A 109 -8.27 8.20 8.48
N PRO A 110 -8.23 9.52 8.17
CA PRO A 110 -9.41 10.23 7.71
C PRO A 110 -9.87 9.73 6.34
N CYS A 111 -11.09 9.21 6.27
CA CYS A 111 -11.69 8.75 5.02
C CYS A 111 -12.91 9.61 4.69
N LYS A 112 -13.01 10.14 3.46
CA LYS A 112 -14.23 10.84 2.99
C LYS A 112 -15.20 9.93 2.22
N GLY A 113 -14.78 8.73 1.84
CA GLY A 113 -15.59 7.78 1.06
C GLY A 113 -16.66 7.05 1.90
N ARG A 114 -17.60 6.38 1.22
CA ARG A 114 -18.53 5.45 1.89
C ARG A 114 -17.77 4.18 2.24
N ASN A 115 -17.46 3.98 3.51
CA ASN A 115 -16.83 2.77 4.03
C ASN A 115 -17.63 2.30 5.24
N LYS A 116 -17.90 0.99 5.31
CA LYS A 116 -18.61 0.36 6.44
C LYS A 116 -17.70 0.08 7.65
N LEU A 117 -16.42 0.42 7.57
CA LEU A 117 -15.41 0.33 8.64
C LEU A 117 -15.14 1.68 9.30
N LYS A 118 -15.86 2.72 8.89
CA LYS A 118 -15.94 3.99 9.62
C LYS A 118 -16.85 3.87 10.83
#